data_AF-A0A1V5WEN7-F1
#
_entry.id   AF-A0A1V5WEN7-F1
#
_cell.length_a   1.000
_cell.length_b   1.000
_cell.length_c   1.000
_cell.angle_alpha   90.00
_cell.angle_beta   90.00
_cell.angle_gamma   90.00
#
_symmetry.space_group_name_H-M   'P 1'
#
loop_
_entity.id
_entity.type
_entity.pdbx_description
1 polymer ?
#
loop_
_entity_poly.entity_id
_entity_poly.type
_entity_poly.pdbx_seq_one_letter_code
_entity_poly.pdbx_strand_id
1 'polypeptide(L)'
;MPTALELAIVLPRLNAALAAGKLLVVVADLPFPPEVEAPASAAVRIAQWQQTPLPTLPWRLWETPALPLLSLDPTPRVQEAFRDHGVPLNVVATRREVPVAGQHALLQLAGDLGTRRGLFFTWEDVRAARGDPDKAYLLQEAARVARDGVVLALAPVPLPTFARLWDTLLAPALREAHAVYAVGAGDSAAGTAAAVLAAWSPGISPIAGDPATLLAALAAPAALAAPVPVSAIPAAPNLAQLRRLLAQLDDVELDALCMDHFPAVYDKFARGLRLDEKRNLLLDHCRRHPEAADRVAALLGAG
;
A
#
# COMPACT_ATOMS: atom_id res chain seq x y z
N MET A 1 -9.56 0.49 -26.92
CA MET A 1 -9.97 1.67 -26.12
C MET A 1 -11.07 1.29 -25.14
N PRO A 2 -11.04 1.79 -23.88
CA PRO A 2 -12.19 1.68 -22.98
C PRO A 2 -13.41 2.27 -23.68
N THR A 3 -14.58 1.65 -23.53
CA THR A 3 -15.78 2.41 -23.88
C THR A 3 -15.89 3.57 -22.88
N ALA A 4 -16.21 4.78 -23.36
CA ALA A 4 -16.42 5.93 -22.49
C ALA A 4 -17.43 5.64 -21.36
N LEU A 5 -18.35 4.72 -21.60
CA LEU A 5 -19.34 4.22 -20.65
C LEU A 5 -18.71 3.44 -19.48
N GLU A 6 -17.75 2.55 -19.74
CA GLU A 6 -17.06 1.80 -18.68
C GLU A 6 -16.30 2.74 -17.73
N LEU A 7 -15.54 3.69 -18.29
CA LEU A 7 -14.84 4.69 -17.50
C LEU A 7 -15.80 5.57 -16.69
N ALA A 8 -16.95 5.94 -17.26
CA ALA A 8 -17.96 6.73 -16.55
C ALA A 8 -18.54 5.99 -15.33
N ILE A 9 -18.55 4.66 -15.33
CA ILE A 9 -19.03 3.85 -14.21
C ILE A 9 -17.94 3.65 -13.15
N VAL A 10 -16.72 3.35 -13.59
CA VAL A 10 -15.62 2.95 -12.69
C VAL A 10 -14.93 4.14 -12.05
N LEU A 11 -14.73 5.24 -12.80
CA LEU A 11 -13.97 6.39 -12.33
C LEU A 11 -14.57 7.07 -11.09
N PRO A 12 -15.90 7.25 -10.95
CA PRO A 12 -16.48 7.79 -9.72
C PRO A 12 -16.17 6.94 -8.48
N ARG A 13 -16.14 5.61 -8.63
CA ARG A 13 -15.81 4.68 -7.53
C ARG A 13 -14.34 4.77 -7.15
N LEU A 14 -13.44 4.83 -8.14
CA LEU A 14 -12.02 5.00 -7.88
C LEU A 14 -11.73 6.36 -7.23
N ASN A 15 -12.36 7.44 -7.69
CA ASN A 15 -12.23 8.77 -7.09
C ASN A 15 -12.75 8.82 -5.66
N ALA A 16 -13.90 8.19 -5.38
CA ALA A 16 -14.44 8.09 -4.02
C ALA A 16 -13.49 7.30 -3.10
N ALA A 17 -12.96 6.17 -3.56
CA ALA A 17 -11.99 5.38 -2.82
C ALA A 17 -10.69 6.15 -2.59
N LEU A 18 -10.21 6.90 -3.59
CA LEU A 18 -9.03 7.76 -3.48
C LEU A 18 -9.24 8.86 -2.41
N ALA A 19 -10.36 9.58 -2.48
CA ALA A 19 -10.69 10.63 -1.50
C ALA A 19 -10.81 10.08 -0.07
N ALA A 20 -11.25 8.84 0.10
CA ALA A 20 -11.36 8.17 1.38
C ALA A 20 -10.03 7.53 1.87
N GLY A 21 -8.95 7.57 1.08
CA GLY A 21 -7.70 6.86 1.41
C GLY A 21 -7.83 5.34 1.37
N LYS A 22 -8.76 4.84 0.56
CA LYS A 22 -9.20 3.44 0.43
C LYS A 22 -8.94 2.86 -0.96
N LEU A 23 -8.12 3.53 -1.78
CA LEU A 23 -7.66 3.02 -3.07
C LEU A 23 -6.27 2.39 -2.92
N LEU A 24 -6.17 1.08 -3.14
CA LEU A 24 -4.90 0.37 -3.26
C LEU A 24 -4.59 0.14 -4.74
N VAL A 25 -3.40 0.56 -5.20
CA VAL A 25 -2.94 0.24 -6.56
C VAL A 25 -1.98 -0.95 -6.50
N VAL A 26 -2.26 -2.01 -7.24
CA VAL A 26 -1.35 -3.15 -7.40
C VAL A 26 -0.57 -2.97 -8.70
N VAL A 27 0.74 -2.76 -8.58
CA VAL A 27 1.67 -2.80 -9.71
C VAL A 27 1.90 -4.28 -10.04
N ALA A 28 1.11 -4.78 -10.98
CA ALA A 28 1.02 -6.20 -11.33
C ALA A 28 1.97 -6.60 -12.46
N ASP A 29 3.06 -5.85 -12.66
CA ASP A 29 4.12 -6.29 -13.56
C ASP A 29 4.97 -7.38 -12.89
N LEU A 30 5.25 -8.44 -13.62
CA LEU A 30 5.98 -9.63 -13.15
C LEU A 30 7.11 -9.93 -14.14
N PRO A 31 8.15 -9.08 -14.22
CA PRO A 31 9.25 -9.28 -15.17
C PRO A 31 10.00 -10.59 -14.94
N PHE A 32 9.95 -11.11 -13.71
CA PHE A 32 10.54 -12.37 -13.30
C PHE A 32 9.47 -13.24 -12.62
N PRO A 33 8.65 -13.97 -13.41
CA PRO A 33 7.58 -14.78 -12.86
C PRO A 33 8.14 -15.94 -12.01
N PRO A 34 7.49 -16.31 -10.90
CA PRO A 34 7.91 -17.45 -10.09
C PRO A 34 7.92 -18.76 -10.91
N GLU A 35 8.99 -19.53 -10.78
CA GLU A 35 9.20 -20.81 -11.45
C GLU A 35 8.50 -21.95 -10.67
N VAL A 36 8.30 -23.09 -11.32
CA VAL A 36 7.76 -24.29 -10.64
C VAL A 36 8.82 -24.91 -9.74
N GLU A 37 10.06 -24.93 -10.20
CA GLU A 37 11.21 -25.51 -9.50
C GLU A 37 12.18 -24.41 -9.07
N ALA A 38 12.83 -24.61 -7.92
CA ALA A 38 13.86 -23.69 -7.45
C ALA A 38 15.07 -23.69 -8.40
N PRO A 39 15.68 -22.52 -8.68
CA PRO A 39 16.90 -22.48 -9.47
C PRO A 39 18.02 -23.20 -8.73
N ALA A 40 18.85 -23.94 -9.46
CA ALA A 40 20.01 -24.63 -8.88
C ALA A 40 20.96 -23.67 -8.12
N SER A 41 20.99 -22.40 -8.52
CA SER A 41 21.68 -21.32 -7.79
C SER A 41 20.88 -20.02 -7.85
N ALA A 42 20.35 -19.59 -6.71
CA ALA A 42 19.67 -18.31 -6.57
C ALA A 42 20.58 -17.12 -6.94
N ALA A 43 21.86 -17.18 -6.59
CA ALA A 43 22.81 -16.11 -6.90
C ALA A 43 23.02 -15.94 -8.41
N VAL A 44 23.12 -17.05 -9.16
CA VAL A 44 23.23 -17.00 -10.63
C VAL A 44 21.93 -16.47 -11.24
N ARG A 45 20.77 -16.92 -10.75
CA ARG A 45 19.47 -16.44 -11.22
C ARG A 45 19.29 -14.93 -10.99
N ILE A 46 19.66 -14.44 -9.81
CA ILE A 46 19.68 -13.01 -9.49
C ILE A 46 20.57 -12.24 -10.47
N ALA A 47 21.80 -12.71 -10.72
CA ALA A 47 22.72 -12.03 -11.62
C ALA A 47 22.15 -11.95 -13.06
N GLN A 48 21.49 -13.01 -13.52
CA GLN A 48 20.79 -13.02 -14.82
C GLN A 48 19.65 -12.00 -14.85
N TRP A 49 18.81 -11.96 -13.81
CA TRP A 49 17.73 -10.99 -13.69
C TRP A 49 18.25 -9.54 -13.68
N GLN A 50 19.35 -9.28 -12.97
CA GLN A 50 20.00 -7.95 -12.92
C GLN A 50 20.55 -7.50 -14.28
N GLN A 51 20.84 -8.43 -15.19
CA GLN A 51 21.33 -8.15 -16.55
C GLN A 51 20.23 -8.12 -17.61
N THR A 52 19.00 -8.52 -17.25
CA THR A 52 17.90 -8.59 -18.21
C THR A 52 17.39 -7.17 -18.50
N PRO A 53 17.45 -6.69 -19.76
CA PRO A 53 16.89 -5.40 -20.11
C PRO A 53 15.37 -5.45 -19.96
N LEU A 54 14.81 -4.53 -19.19
CA LEU A 54 13.36 -4.42 -18.98
C LEU A 54 12.83 -3.14 -19.61
N PRO A 55 11.61 -3.14 -20.16
CA PRO A 55 10.99 -1.93 -20.65
C PRO A 55 10.72 -0.97 -19.49
N THR A 56 10.65 0.33 -19.81
CA THR A 56 10.14 1.33 -18.88
C THR A 56 8.69 1.03 -18.53
N LEU A 57 8.31 1.30 -17.28
CA LEU A 57 6.92 1.15 -16.87
C LEU A 57 6.07 2.18 -17.62
N PRO A 58 4.97 1.77 -18.27
CA PRO A 58 4.15 2.69 -19.05
C PRO A 58 3.27 3.61 -18.17
N TRP A 59 3.31 3.41 -16.85
CA TRP A 59 2.40 4.07 -15.91
C TRP A 59 3.02 5.29 -15.26
N ARG A 60 2.33 6.41 -15.35
CA ARG A 60 2.74 7.68 -14.72
C ARG A 60 2.21 7.82 -13.30
N LEU A 61 2.57 6.87 -12.44
CA LEU A 61 2.08 6.84 -11.05
C LEU A 61 2.48 8.08 -10.25
N TRP A 62 3.59 8.72 -10.60
CA TRP A 62 4.07 9.96 -9.97
C TRP A 62 3.23 11.20 -10.29
N GLU A 63 2.33 11.15 -11.29
CA GLU A 63 1.40 12.25 -11.61
C GLU A 63 0.10 12.16 -10.80
N THR A 64 -0.11 11.08 -10.05
CA THR A 64 -1.31 10.88 -9.24
C THR A 64 -1.15 11.47 -7.83
N PRO A 65 -2.24 11.70 -7.09
CA PRO A 65 -2.16 12.00 -5.65
C PRO A 65 -1.43 10.89 -4.89
N ALA A 66 -1.03 11.15 -3.64
CA ALA A 66 -0.37 10.15 -2.80
C ALA A 66 -1.19 8.85 -2.71
N LEU A 67 -0.59 7.74 -3.14
CA LEU A 67 -1.21 6.43 -3.22
C LEU A 67 -0.39 5.36 -2.49
N PRO A 68 -1.05 4.40 -1.82
CA PRO A 68 -0.43 3.13 -1.48
C PRO A 68 -0.36 2.22 -2.72
N LEU A 69 0.86 1.76 -3.01
CA LEU A 69 1.23 0.93 -4.14
C LEU A 69 1.70 -0.43 -3.62
N LEU A 70 1.10 -1.53 -4.05
CA LEU A 70 1.61 -2.88 -3.80
C LEU A 70 2.36 -3.38 -5.03
N SER A 71 3.68 -3.55 -4.93
CA SER A 71 4.51 -3.95 -6.07
C SER A 71 4.75 -5.45 -6.13
N LEU A 72 4.44 -6.03 -7.30
CA LEU A 72 4.89 -7.36 -7.69
C LEU A 72 6.16 -7.33 -8.55
N ASP A 73 6.67 -6.13 -8.86
CA ASP A 73 7.94 -5.93 -9.54
C ASP A 73 9.07 -5.84 -8.51
N PRO A 74 10.05 -6.78 -8.51
CA PRO A 74 11.20 -6.74 -7.60
C PRO A 74 12.30 -5.77 -8.06
N THR A 75 12.18 -5.16 -9.25
CA THR A 75 13.20 -4.27 -9.81
C THR A 75 13.07 -2.85 -9.26
N PRO A 76 14.11 -1.99 -9.42
CA PRO A 76 14.03 -0.61 -8.97
C PRO A 76 13.19 0.31 -9.89
N ARG A 77 12.55 -0.21 -10.95
CA ARG A 77 11.91 0.61 -12.00
C ARG A 77 10.85 1.58 -11.47
N VAL A 78 10.04 1.15 -10.50
CA VAL A 78 9.04 2.04 -9.87
C VAL A 78 9.75 3.16 -9.10
N GLN A 79 10.75 2.82 -8.28
CA GLN A 79 11.50 3.79 -7.49
C GLN A 79 12.29 4.77 -8.35
N GLU A 80 12.92 4.29 -9.42
CA GLU A 80 13.63 5.10 -10.41
C GLU A 80 12.67 6.07 -11.10
N ALA A 81 11.50 5.60 -11.54
CA ALA A 81 10.52 6.47 -12.16
C ALA A 81 10.05 7.61 -11.24
N PHE A 82 9.84 7.36 -9.95
CA PHE A 82 9.54 8.42 -8.97
C PHE A 82 10.73 9.36 -8.74
N ARG A 83 11.94 8.81 -8.62
CA ARG A 83 13.19 9.57 -8.42
C ARG A 83 13.47 10.51 -9.58
N ASP A 84 13.34 10.03 -10.80
CA ASP A 84 13.62 10.78 -12.03
C ASP A 84 12.67 11.98 -12.21
N HIS A 85 11.49 11.93 -11.59
CA HIS A 85 10.50 13.01 -11.57
C HIS A 85 10.53 13.84 -10.28
N GLY A 86 11.47 13.59 -9.37
CA GLY A 86 11.61 14.33 -8.11
C GLY A 86 10.43 14.17 -7.14
N VAL A 87 9.63 13.11 -7.29
CA VAL A 87 8.47 12.84 -6.43
C VAL A 87 8.89 11.92 -5.28
N PRO A 88 8.64 12.30 -4.00
CA PRO A 88 9.01 11.46 -2.87
C PRO A 88 8.21 10.16 -2.87
N LEU A 89 8.91 9.04 -2.67
CA LEU A 89 8.35 7.71 -2.54
C LEU A 89 8.85 7.06 -1.25
N ASN A 90 7.94 6.73 -0.35
CA ASN A 90 8.25 5.92 0.83
C ASN A 90 8.27 4.44 0.44
N VAL A 91 9.43 3.80 0.50
CA VAL A 91 9.57 2.37 0.23
C VAL A 91 9.43 1.59 1.53
N VAL A 92 8.50 0.64 1.54
CA VAL A 92 8.22 -0.26 2.66
C VAL A 92 8.50 -1.69 2.17
N ALA A 93 9.66 -2.20 2.55
CA ALA A 93 10.12 -3.55 2.22
C ALA A 93 10.00 -4.51 3.41
N THR A 94 9.96 -3.99 4.64
CA THR A 94 9.95 -4.79 5.87
C THR A 94 8.97 -4.22 6.90
N ARG A 95 8.67 -5.02 7.94
CA ARG A 95 7.83 -4.58 9.07
C ARG A 95 8.44 -3.51 9.98
N ARG A 96 9.67 -3.09 9.69
CA ARG A 96 10.35 -2.00 10.41
C ARG A 96 10.10 -0.64 9.77
N GLU A 97 9.62 -0.64 8.53
CA GLU A 97 9.23 0.54 7.78
C GLU A 97 7.71 0.70 7.86
N VAL A 98 7.23 1.93 7.84
CA VAL A 98 5.79 2.23 7.87
C VAL A 98 5.45 3.24 6.78
N PRO A 99 4.28 3.10 6.13
CA PRO A 99 3.79 4.11 5.20
C PRO A 99 3.71 5.50 5.85
N VAL A 100 4.11 6.53 5.12
CA VAL A 100 4.01 7.94 5.56
C VAL A 100 2.76 8.55 4.95
N ALA A 101 1.89 9.09 5.80
CA ALA A 101 0.67 9.75 5.37
C ALA A 101 0.98 10.93 4.43
N GLY A 102 0.20 11.05 3.35
CA GLY A 102 0.37 12.11 2.35
C GLY A 102 1.54 11.91 1.38
N GLN A 103 2.24 10.77 1.43
CA GLN A 103 3.25 10.38 0.44
C GLN A 103 2.84 9.10 -0.28
N HIS A 104 3.36 8.89 -1.48
CA HIS A 104 3.26 7.57 -2.11
C HIS A 104 4.00 6.55 -1.25
N ALA A 105 3.40 5.38 -1.06
CA ALA A 105 3.99 4.28 -0.31
C ALA A 105 4.12 3.05 -1.21
N LEU A 106 5.34 2.56 -1.44
CA LEU A 106 5.61 1.36 -2.22
C LEU A 106 5.83 0.16 -1.29
N LEU A 107 4.82 -0.71 -1.18
CA LEU A 107 4.89 -1.99 -0.48
C LEU A 107 5.56 -3.02 -1.40
N GLN A 108 6.83 -3.38 -1.15
CA GLN A 108 7.62 -4.27 -2.02
C GLN A 108 7.34 -5.76 -1.79
N LEU A 109 6.17 -6.21 -2.23
CA LEU A 109 5.74 -7.59 -1.97
C LEU A 109 6.56 -8.64 -2.73
N ALA A 110 7.06 -8.38 -3.94
CA ALA A 110 7.94 -9.32 -4.66
C ALA A 110 9.41 -9.25 -4.24
N GLY A 111 9.74 -8.42 -3.26
CA GLY A 111 11.11 -8.24 -2.77
C GLY A 111 11.84 -7.12 -3.50
N ASP A 112 13.16 -7.16 -3.39
CA ASP A 112 14.05 -6.16 -3.97
C ASP A 112 15.27 -6.86 -4.58
N LEU A 113 15.39 -6.73 -5.90
CA LEU A 113 16.45 -7.31 -6.70
C LEU A 113 17.80 -6.61 -6.47
N GLY A 114 17.79 -5.32 -6.15
CA GLY A 114 19.00 -4.56 -5.84
C GLY A 114 19.65 -5.03 -4.55
N THR A 115 18.85 -5.23 -3.50
CA THR A 115 19.34 -5.77 -2.22
C THR A 115 19.33 -7.29 -2.13
N ARG A 116 18.76 -7.98 -3.14
CA ARG A 116 18.65 -9.44 -3.23
C ARG A 116 17.82 -10.06 -2.10
N ARG A 117 16.79 -9.34 -1.61
CA ARG A 117 16.00 -9.73 -0.44
C ARG A 117 14.56 -10.04 -0.80
N GLY A 118 14.04 -11.12 -0.21
CA GLY A 118 12.62 -11.46 -0.25
C GLY A 118 12.07 -11.71 -1.66
N LEU A 119 12.91 -12.18 -2.59
CA LEU A 119 12.53 -12.47 -3.97
C LEU A 119 11.66 -13.72 -4.04
N PHE A 120 10.68 -13.73 -4.95
CA PHE A 120 9.93 -14.93 -5.30
C PHE A 120 10.64 -15.66 -6.45
N PHE A 121 11.36 -16.74 -6.14
CA PHE A 121 11.94 -17.61 -7.18
C PHE A 121 10.93 -18.65 -7.63
N THR A 122 10.09 -19.13 -6.72
CA THR A 122 9.18 -20.24 -6.96
C THR A 122 7.76 -19.97 -6.49
N TRP A 123 6.82 -20.79 -6.97
CA TRP A 123 5.46 -20.82 -6.44
C TRP A 123 5.37 -21.33 -4.98
N GLU A 124 6.42 -21.99 -4.48
CA GLU A 124 6.52 -22.29 -3.05
C GLU A 124 6.81 -21.03 -2.24
N ASP A 125 7.71 -20.17 -2.70
CA ASP A 125 7.99 -18.87 -2.06
C ASP A 125 6.73 -18.01 -1.98
N VAL A 126 5.95 -17.95 -3.07
CA VAL A 126 4.66 -17.23 -3.12
C VAL A 126 3.67 -17.77 -2.08
N ARG A 127 3.56 -19.10 -1.93
CA ARG A 127 2.69 -19.73 -0.93
C ARG A 127 3.19 -19.48 0.50
N ALA A 128 4.51 -19.54 0.69
CA ALA A 128 5.17 -19.32 1.98
C ALA A 128 5.17 -17.84 2.41
N ALA A 129 4.89 -16.90 1.49
CA ALA A 129 4.92 -15.46 1.77
C ALA A 129 4.04 -15.02 2.95
N ARG A 130 2.93 -15.71 3.26
CA ARG A 130 2.12 -15.39 4.45
C ARG A 130 2.77 -15.80 5.78
N GLY A 131 3.74 -16.72 5.74
CA GLY A 131 4.52 -17.15 6.89
C GLY A 131 5.78 -16.31 7.12
N ASP A 132 6.26 -15.61 6.09
CA ASP A 132 7.36 -14.64 6.23
C ASP A 132 6.86 -13.37 6.96
N PRO A 133 7.47 -12.95 8.08
CA PRO A 133 6.97 -11.83 8.87
C PRO A 133 6.95 -10.48 8.15
N ASP A 134 7.89 -10.24 7.24
CA ASP A 134 7.97 -8.98 6.50
C ASP A 134 6.91 -8.97 5.38
N LYS A 135 6.77 -10.07 4.64
CA LYS A 135 5.73 -10.20 3.60
C LYS A 135 4.32 -10.21 4.18
N ALA A 136 4.12 -10.89 5.30
CA ALA A 136 2.84 -10.89 6.02
C ALA A 136 2.45 -9.47 6.45
N TYR A 137 3.41 -8.68 6.92
CA TYR A 137 3.18 -7.26 7.24
C TYR A 137 2.76 -6.46 6.01
N LEU A 138 3.47 -6.58 4.88
CA LEU A 138 3.12 -5.88 3.64
C LEU A 138 1.70 -6.24 3.15
N LEU A 139 1.33 -7.52 3.25
CA LEU A 139 -0.02 -7.99 2.90
C LEU A 139 -1.08 -7.44 3.86
N GLN A 140 -0.78 -7.35 5.15
CA GLN A 140 -1.68 -6.76 6.15
C GLN A 140 -1.89 -5.26 5.90
N GLU A 141 -0.83 -4.51 5.56
CA GLU A 141 -0.96 -3.10 5.20
C GLU A 141 -1.79 -2.91 3.92
N ALA A 142 -1.54 -3.75 2.90
CA ALA A 142 -2.36 -3.76 1.69
C ALA A 142 -3.84 -4.06 2.01
N ALA A 143 -4.11 -5.07 2.83
CA ALA A 143 -5.46 -5.44 3.26
C ALA A 143 -6.13 -4.32 4.07
N ARG A 144 -5.39 -3.62 4.95
CA ARG A 144 -5.89 -2.50 5.75
C ARG A 144 -6.38 -1.35 4.88
N VAL A 145 -5.63 -1.01 3.83
CA VAL A 145 -6.03 -0.01 2.84
C VAL A 145 -7.25 -0.48 2.07
N ALA A 146 -7.21 -1.72 1.57
CA ALA A 146 -8.23 -2.27 0.70
C ALA A 146 -9.55 -2.60 1.42
N ARG A 147 -9.56 -2.78 2.74
CA ARG A 147 -10.77 -3.08 3.53
C ARG A 147 -11.86 -2.03 3.29
N ASP A 148 -13.00 -2.51 2.78
CA ASP A 148 -14.16 -1.72 2.34
C ASP A 148 -13.84 -0.69 1.23
N GLY A 149 -12.68 -0.85 0.59
CA GLY A 149 -12.12 0.03 -0.42
C GLY A 149 -12.07 -0.60 -1.80
N VAL A 150 -11.25 -0.03 -2.67
CA VAL A 150 -11.09 -0.47 -4.05
C VAL A 150 -9.64 -0.85 -4.32
N VAL A 151 -9.44 -1.97 -5.00
CA VAL A 151 -8.14 -2.38 -5.53
C VAL A 151 -8.13 -2.11 -7.03
N LEU A 152 -7.08 -1.43 -7.51
CA LEU A 152 -6.82 -1.23 -8.94
C LEU A 152 -5.52 -1.95 -9.33
N ALA A 153 -5.62 -3.05 -10.04
CA ALA A 153 -4.46 -3.76 -10.59
C ALA A 153 -4.05 -3.19 -11.94
N LEU A 154 -2.78 -2.79 -12.06
CA LEU A 154 -2.16 -2.36 -13.31
C LEU A 154 -1.28 -3.51 -13.81
N ALA A 155 -1.75 -4.26 -14.79
CA ALA A 155 -0.98 -5.37 -15.37
C ALA A 155 -0.69 -5.05 -16.84
N PRO A 156 0.55 -4.68 -17.22
CA PRO A 156 0.82 -4.21 -18.57
C PRO A 156 0.62 -5.35 -19.56
N VAL A 157 0.91 -6.58 -19.14
CA VAL A 157 0.59 -7.81 -19.84
C VAL A 157 -0.12 -8.73 -18.85
N PRO A 158 -1.45 -8.91 -18.93
CA PRO A 158 -2.17 -9.83 -18.06
C PRO A 158 -1.81 -11.28 -18.45
N LEU A 159 -0.79 -11.82 -17.76
CA LEU A 159 -0.32 -13.18 -17.98
C LEU A 159 -1.07 -14.16 -17.06
N PRO A 160 -1.24 -15.44 -17.46
CA PRO A 160 -1.72 -16.50 -16.57
C PRO A 160 -0.94 -16.57 -15.24
N THR A 161 0.31 -16.14 -15.24
CA THR A 161 1.14 -15.98 -14.03
C THR A 161 0.51 -15.00 -13.03
N PHE A 162 0.01 -13.84 -13.48
CA PHE A 162 -0.63 -12.89 -12.57
C PHE A 162 -1.89 -13.49 -11.95
N ALA A 163 -2.75 -14.13 -12.74
CA ALA A 163 -3.96 -14.79 -12.24
C ALA A 163 -3.62 -15.85 -11.17
N ARG A 164 -2.61 -16.69 -11.44
CA ARG A 164 -2.14 -17.68 -10.46
C ARG A 164 -1.60 -17.03 -9.18
N LEU A 165 -0.83 -15.94 -9.30
CA LEU A 165 -0.33 -15.20 -8.13
C LEU A 165 -1.48 -14.55 -7.35
N TRP A 166 -2.44 -13.98 -8.06
CA TRP A 166 -3.64 -13.40 -7.48
C TRP A 166 -4.38 -14.43 -6.64
N ASP A 167 -4.75 -15.57 -7.23
CA ASP A 167 -5.50 -16.63 -6.55
C ASP A 167 -4.72 -17.21 -5.36
N THR A 168 -3.41 -17.41 -5.53
CA THR A 168 -2.56 -18.01 -4.51
C THR A 168 -2.36 -17.07 -3.32
N LEU A 169 -2.06 -15.79 -3.59
CA LEU A 169 -1.54 -14.86 -2.58
C LEU A 169 -2.44 -13.67 -2.31
N LEU A 170 -2.84 -12.93 -3.35
CA LEU A 170 -3.49 -11.63 -3.18
C LEU A 170 -4.98 -11.74 -2.86
N ALA A 171 -5.75 -12.58 -3.57
CA ALA A 171 -7.18 -12.73 -3.36
C ALA A 171 -7.55 -13.02 -1.91
N PRO A 172 -6.90 -13.98 -1.20
CA PRO A 172 -7.26 -14.23 0.19
C PRO A 172 -6.83 -13.10 1.15
N ALA A 173 -5.78 -12.33 0.81
CA ALA A 173 -5.34 -11.18 1.61
C ALA A 173 -6.23 -9.96 1.39
N LEU A 174 -6.75 -9.77 0.17
CA LEU A 174 -7.54 -8.60 -0.25
C LEU A 174 -9.04 -8.91 -0.33
N ARG A 175 -9.50 -10.00 0.31
CA ARG A 175 -10.90 -10.47 0.25
C ARG A 175 -11.93 -9.48 0.82
N GLU A 176 -11.49 -8.53 1.64
CA GLU A 176 -12.32 -7.49 2.24
C GLU A 176 -12.40 -6.23 1.35
N ALA A 177 -11.79 -6.25 0.15
CA ALA A 177 -12.00 -5.20 -0.84
C ALA A 177 -13.44 -5.20 -1.34
N HIS A 178 -14.04 -4.02 -1.40
CA HIS A 178 -15.40 -3.85 -1.93
C HIS A 178 -15.45 -4.15 -3.44
N ALA A 179 -14.41 -3.74 -4.16
CA ALA A 179 -14.27 -4.03 -5.58
C ALA A 179 -12.80 -4.17 -5.98
N VAL A 180 -12.55 -5.02 -6.98
CA VAL A 180 -11.24 -5.17 -7.60
C VAL A 180 -11.41 -4.89 -9.09
N TYR A 181 -10.69 -3.90 -9.58
CA TYR A 181 -10.60 -3.60 -11.01
C TYR A 181 -9.21 -3.93 -11.53
N ALA A 182 -9.11 -4.29 -12.80
CA ALA A 182 -7.82 -4.44 -13.44
C ALA A 182 -7.80 -3.75 -14.80
N VAL A 183 -6.69 -3.08 -15.11
CA VAL A 183 -6.44 -2.47 -16.41
C VAL A 183 -5.10 -2.97 -16.93
N GLY A 184 -5.05 -3.30 -18.21
CA GLY A 184 -3.89 -3.90 -18.86
C GLY A 184 -4.01 -3.86 -20.38
N ALA A 185 -2.89 -4.05 -21.10
CA ALA A 185 -2.85 -3.86 -22.55
C ALA A 185 -3.75 -4.86 -23.29
N GLY A 186 -5.02 -4.48 -23.46
CA GLY A 186 -6.01 -5.26 -24.21
C GLY A 186 -5.81 -5.21 -25.73
N ASP A 187 -4.93 -4.35 -26.24
CA ASP A 187 -4.89 -4.01 -27.67
C ASP A 187 -3.57 -4.36 -28.41
N SER A 188 -2.47 -4.78 -27.76
CA SER A 188 -1.14 -4.76 -28.43
C SER A 188 -0.41 -6.10 -28.67
N ALA A 189 -0.91 -7.27 -28.28
CA ALA A 189 -0.19 -8.52 -28.55
C ALA A 189 -1.11 -9.74 -28.81
N ALA A 190 -1.46 -9.96 -30.09
CA ALA A 190 -1.83 -11.23 -30.73
C ALA A 190 -2.98 -12.11 -30.15
N GLY A 191 -3.56 -11.77 -28.99
CA GLY A 191 -4.70 -12.46 -28.39
C GLY A 191 -6.02 -11.77 -28.70
N THR A 192 -7.10 -12.54 -28.87
CA THR A 192 -8.45 -11.96 -28.93
C THR A 192 -8.79 -11.32 -27.58
N ALA A 193 -9.52 -10.20 -27.58
CA ALA A 193 -9.99 -9.55 -26.35
C ALA A 193 -10.70 -10.53 -25.39
N ALA A 194 -11.35 -11.56 -25.93
CA ALA A 194 -11.96 -12.65 -25.16
C ALA A 194 -10.95 -13.47 -24.35
N ALA A 195 -9.76 -13.74 -24.89
CA ALA A 195 -8.69 -14.46 -24.17
C ALA A 195 -8.11 -13.61 -23.03
N VAL A 196 -8.01 -12.29 -23.23
CA VAL A 196 -7.57 -11.34 -22.19
C VAL A 196 -8.60 -11.25 -21.07
N LEU A 197 -9.89 -11.19 -21.39
CA LEU A 197 -10.97 -11.19 -20.41
C LEU A 197 -11.05 -12.51 -19.63
N ALA A 198 -10.84 -13.64 -20.31
CA ALA A 198 -10.80 -14.96 -19.67
C ALA A 198 -9.54 -15.19 -18.80
N ALA A 199 -8.50 -14.38 -18.96
CA ALA A 199 -7.26 -14.51 -18.20
C ALA A 199 -7.37 -13.96 -16.77
N TRP A 200 -8.41 -13.18 -16.45
CA TRP A 200 -8.57 -12.62 -15.11
C TRP A 200 -9.24 -13.61 -14.17
N SER A 201 -8.73 -13.66 -12.93
CA SER A 201 -9.34 -14.44 -11.86
C SER A 201 -10.78 -14.00 -11.55
N PRO A 202 -11.67 -14.92 -11.15
CA PRO A 202 -12.99 -14.57 -10.66
C PRO A 202 -12.93 -13.48 -9.58
N GLY A 203 -13.82 -12.49 -9.69
CA GLY A 203 -13.88 -11.35 -8.77
C GLY A 203 -13.04 -10.13 -9.19
N ILE A 204 -12.21 -10.24 -10.22
CA ILE A 204 -11.57 -9.08 -10.86
C ILE A 204 -12.48 -8.58 -11.99
N SER A 205 -12.83 -7.29 -11.95
CA SER A 205 -13.56 -6.61 -13.01
C SER A 205 -12.58 -5.93 -13.98
N PRO A 206 -12.33 -6.49 -15.17
CA PRO A 206 -11.45 -5.84 -16.15
C PRO A 206 -12.05 -4.52 -16.63
N ILE A 207 -11.21 -3.50 -16.77
CA ILE A 207 -11.49 -2.23 -17.41
C ILE A 207 -10.79 -2.28 -18.76
N ALA A 208 -11.53 -2.11 -19.87
CA ALA A 208 -10.88 -2.04 -21.16
C ALA A 208 -10.00 -0.79 -21.25
N GLY A 209 -8.91 -0.85 -22.01
CA GLY A 209 -8.13 0.31 -22.40
C GLY A 209 -6.78 0.51 -21.71
N ASP A 210 -6.27 1.73 -21.89
CA ASP A 210 -4.91 2.08 -21.52
C ASP A 210 -4.82 2.55 -20.05
N PRO A 211 -3.96 1.90 -19.23
CA PRO A 211 -3.72 2.33 -17.86
C PRO A 211 -3.32 3.80 -17.72
N ALA A 212 -2.56 4.38 -18.67
CA ALA A 212 -2.12 5.77 -18.54
C ALA A 212 -3.30 6.75 -18.65
N THR A 213 -4.27 6.46 -19.53
CA THR A 213 -5.52 7.23 -19.63
C THR A 213 -6.32 7.18 -18.32
N LEU A 214 -6.43 6.02 -17.68
CA LEU A 214 -7.14 5.87 -16.41
C LEU A 214 -6.43 6.65 -15.28
N LEU A 215 -5.11 6.53 -15.19
CA LEU A 215 -4.31 7.23 -14.17
C LEU A 215 -4.36 8.76 -14.36
N ALA A 216 -4.31 9.25 -15.61
CA ALA A 216 -4.50 10.66 -15.89
C ALA A 216 -5.88 11.17 -15.45
N ALA A 217 -6.93 10.36 -15.66
CA ALA A 217 -8.28 10.68 -15.19
C ALA A 217 -8.40 10.68 -13.65
N LEU A 218 -7.58 9.89 -12.94
CA LEU A 218 -7.47 9.92 -11.48
C LEU A 218 -6.67 11.13 -10.95
N ALA A 219 -5.74 11.67 -11.75
CA ALA A 219 -4.98 12.87 -11.40
C ALA A 219 -5.79 14.17 -11.60
N ALA A 220 -6.69 14.20 -12.59
CA ALA A 220 -7.49 15.37 -12.94
C ALA A 220 -8.43 15.97 -11.86
N PRO A 221 -9.06 15.22 -10.93
CA PRO A 221 -10.04 15.76 -9.99
C PRO A 221 -9.44 16.77 -8.99
N ALA A 222 -8.13 16.73 -8.76
CA ALA A 222 -7.44 17.66 -7.89
C ALA A 222 -7.39 19.10 -8.45
N ALA A 223 -7.57 19.29 -9.76
CA ALA A 223 -7.40 20.59 -10.42
C ALA A 223 -8.70 21.43 -10.52
N LEU A 224 -9.88 20.81 -10.39
CA LEU A 224 -11.18 21.47 -10.59
C LEU A 224 -11.98 21.73 -9.31
N ALA A 225 -11.60 21.12 -8.19
CA ALA A 225 -12.06 21.57 -6.89
C ALA A 225 -11.20 22.76 -6.46
N ALA A 226 -11.64 23.98 -6.78
CA ALA A 226 -11.23 25.13 -5.99
C ALA A 226 -11.39 24.74 -4.50
N PRO A 227 -10.42 25.03 -3.62
CA PRO A 227 -10.52 24.64 -2.22
C PRO A 227 -11.75 25.31 -1.63
N VAL A 228 -12.86 24.56 -1.56
CA VAL A 228 -13.87 24.83 -0.54
C VAL A 228 -13.08 24.70 0.76
N PRO A 229 -13.08 25.71 1.65
CA PRO A 229 -12.46 25.57 2.95
C PRO A 229 -13.23 24.49 3.70
N VAL A 230 -12.84 23.23 3.49
CA VAL A 230 -13.28 22.10 4.28
C VAL A 230 -12.62 22.35 5.63
N SER A 231 -13.42 22.74 6.63
CA SER A 231 -12.99 22.69 8.02
C SER A 231 -12.30 21.35 8.23
N ALA A 232 -11.00 21.41 8.53
CA ALA A 232 -10.16 20.24 8.64
C ALA A 232 -10.81 19.23 9.59
N ILE A 233 -11.22 18.08 9.04
CA ILE A 233 -11.41 16.89 9.86
C ILE A 233 -10.00 16.57 10.35
N PRO A 234 -9.73 16.59 11.67
CA PRO A 234 -8.39 16.34 12.17
C PRO A 234 -7.97 14.93 11.73
N ALA A 235 -6.91 14.87 10.93
CA ALA A 235 -6.25 13.61 10.58
C ALA A 235 -5.88 12.88 11.88
N ALA A 236 -6.07 11.57 11.89
CA ALA A 236 -5.67 10.72 13.01
C ALA A 236 -4.25 11.10 13.47
N PRO A 237 -4.03 11.32 14.78
CA PRO A 237 -2.80 11.89 15.28
C PRO A 237 -1.61 10.96 14.98
N ASN A 238 -0.70 11.43 14.13
CA ASN A 238 0.58 10.77 13.88
C ASN A 238 1.32 10.65 15.22
N LEU A 239 1.93 9.49 15.54
CA LEU A 239 2.68 9.27 16.80
C LEU A 239 3.74 10.35 17.09
N ALA A 240 4.30 10.99 16.05
CA ALA A 240 5.20 12.13 16.22
C ALA A 240 4.52 13.37 16.82
N GLN A 241 3.25 13.61 16.49
CA GLN A 241 2.43 14.66 17.08
C GLN A 241 2.06 14.32 18.53
N LEU A 242 1.63 13.09 18.79
CA LEU A 242 1.36 12.61 20.16
C LEU A 242 2.59 12.76 21.07
N ARG A 243 3.78 12.40 20.59
CA ARG A 243 5.03 12.63 21.33
C ARG A 243 5.25 14.09 21.68
N ARG A 244 4.98 15.02 20.75
CA ARG A 244 5.12 16.46 21.01
C ARG A 244 4.12 16.96 22.05
N LEU A 245 2.87 16.49 21.98
CA LEU A 245 1.84 16.86 22.96
C LEU A 245 2.19 16.32 24.36
N LEU A 246 2.52 15.04 24.46
CA LEU A 246 2.90 14.42 25.73
C LEU A 246 4.18 15.00 26.33
N ALA A 247 5.07 15.56 25.51
CA ALA A 247 6.29 16.23 25.98
C ALA A 247 5.99 17.52 26.77
N GLN A 248 4.81 18.11 26.60
CA GLN A 248 4.39 19.33 27.29
C GLN A 248 3.85 19.07 28.70
N LEU A 249 3.41 17.84 28.98
CA LEU A 249 2.87 17.47 30.29
C LEU A 249 3.99 17.21 31.29
N ASP A 250 3.84 17.68 32.51
CA ASP A 250 4.67 17.26 33.63
C ASP A 250 4.27 15.87 34.16
N ASP A 251 4.99 15.39 35.19
CA ASP A 251 4.76 14.05 35.75
C ASP A 251 3.40 13.91 36.47
N VAL A 252 2.92 15.00 37.09
CA VAL A 252 1.64 15.01 37.79
C VAL A 252 0.49 15.04 36.79
N GLU A 253 0.60 15.87 35.75
CA GLU A 253 -0.39 15.96 34.68
C GLU A 253 -0.51 14.66 33.90
N LEU A 254 0.62 13.99 33.60
CA LEU A 254 0.60 12.71 32.91
C LEU A 254 -0.01 11.59 33.77
N ASP A 255 0.28 11.57 35.07
CA ASP A 255 -0.34 10.63 36.02
C ASP A 255 -1.85 10.83 36.09
N ALA A 256 -2.32 12.08 36.20
CA ALA A 256 -3.76 12.40 36.21
C ALA A 256 -4.45 11.98 34.91
N LEU A 257 -3.86 12.33 33.76
CA LEU A 257 -4.38 11.93 32.44
C LEU A 257 -4.54 10.41 32.33
N CYS A 258 -3.51 9.65 32.75
CA CYS A 258 -3.54 8.20 32.65
C CYS A 258 -4.52 7.59 33.65
N MET A 259 -4.60 8.11 34.87
CA MET A 259 -5.52 7.65 35.89
C MET A 259 -6.99 7.80 35.44
N ASP A 260 -7.34 8.96 34.89
CA ASP A 260 -8.74 9.29 34.56
C ASP A 260 -9.20 8.64 33.25
N HIS A 261 -8.31 8.54 32.25
CA HIS A 261 -8.71 8.16 30.89
C HIS A 261 -8.09 6.86 30.38
N PHE A 262 -7.00 6.39 30.99
CA PHE A 262 -6.24 5.21 30.54
C PHE A 262 -5.86 4.30 31.70
N PRO A 263 -6.82 3.77 32.49
CA PRO A 263 -6.53 3.02 33.71
C PRO A 263 -5.62 1.81 33.47
N ALA A 264 -5.79 1.11 32.34
CA ALA A 264 -4.92 -0.03 31.97
C ALA A 264 -3.44 0.35 31.71
N VAL A 265 -3.15 1.63 31.42
CA VAL A 265 -1.79 2.17 31.34
C VAL A 265 -1.33 2.61 32.72
N TYR A 266 -2.19 3.29 33.48
CA TYR A 266 -1.89 3.75 34.82
C TYR A 266 -1.58 2.60 35.79
N ASP A 267 -2.27 1.46 35.68
CA ASP A 267 -1.99 0.26 36.48
C ASP A 267 -0.56 -0.26 36.31
N LYS A 268 0.13 0.14 35.24
CA LYS A 268 1.54 -0.21 34.97
C LYS A 268 2.51 0.81 35.54
N PHE A 269 2.03 1.90 36.13
CA PHE A 269 2.87 2.90 36.77
C PHE A 269 3.35 2.37 38.13
N ALA A 270 4.48 1.68 38.10
CA ALA A 270 5.22 1.31 39.31
C ALA A 270 5.86 2.55 39.96
N ARG A 271 6.06 2.48 41.29
CA ARG A 271 6.78 3.53 42.04
C ARG A 271 8.19 3.71 41.47
N GLY A 272 8.57 4.95 41.19
CA GLY A 272 9.91 5.32 40.72
C GLY A 272 10.11 5.27 39.20
N LEU A 273 9.07 5.01 38.41
CA LEU A 273 9.14 5.22 36.96
C LEU A 273 9.41 6.68 36.63
N ARG A 274 10.30 6.90 35.67
CA ARG A 274 10.59 8.22 35.15
C ARG A 274 9.49 8.67 34.17
N LEU A 275 9.34 9.99 34.02
CA LEU A 275 8.37 10.61 33.13
C LEU A 275 8.46 10.10 31.68
N ASP A 276 9.66 9.89 31.17
CA ASP A 276 9.89 9.35 29.81
C ASP A 276 9.43 7.90 29.67
N GLU A 277 9.60 7.07 30.71
CA GLU A 277 9.11 5.70 30.74
C GLU A 277 7.57 5.66 30.74
N LYS A 278 6.92 6.52 31.54
CA LYS A 278 5.47 6.68 31.56
C LYS A 278 4.92 7.10 30.19
N ARG A 279 5.56 8.10 29.54
CA ARG A 279 5.19 8.54 28.18
C ARG A 279 5.32 7.39 27.17
N ASN A 280 6.37 6.59 27.27
CA ASN A 280 6.57 5.44 26.38
C ASN A 280 5.51 4.35 26.57
N LEU A 281 5.06 4.09 27.80
CA LEU A 281 3.97 3.14 28.07
C LEU A 281 2.66 3.60 27.43
N LEU A 282 2.32 4.88 27.53
CA LEU A 282 1.12 5.44 26.90
C LEU A 282 1.23 5.39 25.37
N LEU A 283 2.38 5.74 24.79
CA LEU A 283 2.59 5.67 23.33
C LEU A 283 2.54 4.24 22.80
N ASP A 284 3.10 3.26 23.52
CA ASP A 284 2.99 1.85 23.15
C ASP A 284 1.55 1.35 23.21
N HIS A 285 0.77 1.82 24.20
CA HIS A 285 -0.67 1.55 24.26
C HIS A 285 -1.42 2.15 23.06
N CYS A 286 -1.22 3.44 22.76
CA CYS A 286 -1.82 4.10 21.59
C CYS A 286 -1.45 3.45 20.26
N ARG A 287 -0.24 2.88 20.15
CA ARG A 287 0.19 2.14 18.96
C ARG A 287 -0.60 0.84 18.76
N ARG A 288 -0.98 0.16 19.85
CA ARG A 288 -1.78 -1.08 19.80
C ARG A 288 -3.28 -0.82 19.72
N HIS A 289 -3.70 0.37 20.12
CA HIS A 289 -5.10 0.81 20.21
C HIS A 289 -5.27 2.18 19.54
N PRO A 290 -5.47 2.24 18.21
CA PRO A 290 -5.61 3.49 17.48
C PRO A 290 -6.67 4.44 18.08
N GLU A 291 -7.78 3.90 18.60
CA GLU A 291 -8.83 4.66 19.28
C GLU A 291 -8.38 5.33 20.59
N ALA A 292 -7.32 4.83 21.23
CA ALA A 292 -6.68 5.50 22.36
C ALA A 292 -5.83 6.69 21.91
N ALA A 293 -5.19 6.59 20.75
CA ALA A 293 -4.42 7.67 20.15
C ALA A 293 -5.31 8.90 19.85
N ASP A 294 -6.49 8.65 19.27
CA ASP A 294 -7.49 9.69 19.00
C ASP A 294 -7.97 10.37 20.28
N ARG A 295 -8.23 9.58 21.34
CA ARG A 295 -8.65 10.12 22.65
C ARG A 295 -7.59 10.98 23.30
N VAL A 296 -6.32 10.58 23.29
CA VAL A 296 -5.22 11.41 23.83
C VAL A 296 -5.14 12.72 23.06
N ALA A 297 -5.22 12.69 21.73
CA ALA A 297 -5.17 13.92 20.93
C ALA A 297 -6.38 14.84 21.18
N ALA A 298 -7.57 14.27 21.38
CA ALA A 298 -8.77 15.05 21.72
C ALA A 298 -8.65 15.72 23.09
N LEU A 299 -8.15 15.00 24.10
CA LEU A 299 -7.99 15.52 25.47
C LEU A 299 -6.91 16.62 25.55
N LEU A 300 -5.81 16.46 24.80
CA LEU A 300 -4.69 17.40 24.82
C LEU A 300 -4.81 18.54 23.80
N GLY A 301 -5.70 18.41 22.81
CA GLY A 301 -5.93 19.41 21.77
C GLY A 301 -7.15 20.30 22.00
N ALA A 302 -7.93 20.08 23.06
CA ALA A 302 -9.13 20.85 23.41
C ALA A 302 -8.86 22.01 24.41
N GLY A 303 -7.59 22.38 24.61
CA GLY A 303 -7.15 23.46 25.51
C GLY A 303 -6.64 24.69 24.75
#